data_AF-A0A1F6JKZ9-F1
#
_entry.id   AF-A0A1F6JKZ9-F1
#
_cell.length_a   1.000
_cell.length_b   1.000
_cell.length_c   1.000
_cell.angle_alpha   90.00
_cell.angle_beta   90.00
_cell.angle_gamma   90.00
#
_symmetry.space_group_name_H-M   'P 1'
#
loop_
_entity.id
_entity.type
_entity.pdbx_description
1 polymer ?
#
loop_
_entity_poly.entity_id
_entity_poly.type
_entity_poly.pdbx_seq_one_letter_code
_entity_poly.pdbx_strand_id
1 'polypeptide(L)'
;MKESAKFLICWDLDETLGHFAPLVYDMDGEERPRWDKDVYLAYGIQDVLDKFSEKNGFRSCVTTASMRDYAEFALEQTNLRSYFSDLYARDVTAPYYETTRLYVGKTYEDVAWEHIPYDDYPNRMVVIGDKVEDNPIDMRELVHIYSPGIYFNAMVIRETLVALLEAGNDSFRKGFDVLASRGTREFFDNSSIDAYYHVDIGSGIEITLSKTKGSGPLNDEDGNIPQVYIRSAEDFRKQPTLVPVT
;
A
#
# COMPACT_ATOMS: atom_id res chain seq x y z
N MET A 1 -15.84 8.22 -20.07
CA MET A 1 -14.60 8.35 -19.28
C MET A 1 -15.01 8.58 -17.83
N LYS A 2 -14.52 7.77 -16.89
CA LYS A 2 -14.74 8.03 -15.46
C LYS A 2 -14.15 9.41 -15.13
N GLU A 3 -14.77 10.15 -14.22
CA GLU A 3 -14.19 11.40 -13.73
C GLU A 3 -12.85 11.09 -13.05
N SER A 4 -11.83 11.89 -13.36
CA SER A 4 -10.49 11.70 -12.82
C SER A 4 -10.47 12.08 -11.35
N ALA A 5 -9.88 11.23 -10.52
CA ALA A 5 -9.74 11.48 -9.09
C ALA A 5 -8.71 12.60 -8.82
N LYS A 6 -8.89 13.36 -7.73
CA LYS A 6 -7.85 14.31 -7.28
C LYS A 6 -6.63 13.54 -6.77
N PHE A 7 -6.85 12.49 -5.99
CA PHE A 7 -5.82 11.58 -5.51
C PHE A 7 -6.27 10.12 -5.62
N LEU A 8 -5.31 9.21 -5.79
CA LEU A 8 -5.52 7.77 -5.87
C LEU A 8 -4.66 7.05 -4.83
N ILE A 9 -5.27 6.15 -4.07
CA ILE A 9 -4.56 5.29 -3.11
C ILE A 9 -4.77 3.84 -3.52
N CYS A 10 -3.66 3.14 -3.80
CA CYS A 10 -3.66 1.72 -4.11
C CYS A 10 -3.28 0.93 -2.87
N TRP A 11 -4.23 0.14 -2.37
CA TRP A 11 -4.06 -0.65 -1.16
C TRP A 11 -3.77 -2.10 -1.53
N ASP A 12 -2.71 -2.69 -0.99
CA ASP A 12 -2.64 -4.14 -0.91
C ASP A 12 -3.73 -4.69 0.03
N LEU A 13 -4.09 -5.96 -0.13
CA LEU A 13 -5.17 -6.61 0.60
C LEU A 13 -4.65 -7.28 1.89
N ASP A 14 -4.01 -8.44 1.73
CA ASP A 14 -3.62 -9.31 2.81
C ASP A 14 -2.48 -8.68 3.61
N GLU A 15 -2.55 -8.78 4.94
CA GLU A 15 -1.61 -8.16 5.89
C GLU A 15 -1.56 -6.62 5.89
N THR A 16 -2.15 -5.95 4.89
CA THR A 16 -2.26 -4.49 4.81
C THR A 16 -3.60 -3.98 5.33
N LEU A 17 -4.72 -4.44 4.74
CA LEU A 17 -6.07 -4.08 5.21
C LEU A 17 -6.52 -4.98 6.35
N GLY A 18 -6.04 -6.22 6.37
CA GLY A 18 -6.43 -7.23 7.34
C GLY A 18 -5.83 -8.59 7.06
N HIS A 19 -6.16 -9.54 7.92
CA HIS A 19 -5.79 -10.94 7.81
C HIS A 19 -7.00 -11.74 7.36
N PHE A 20 -6.97 -12.21 6.11
CA PHE A 20 -8.11 -12.85 5.45
C PHE A 20 -7.84 -14.31 5.06
N ALA A 21 -6.64 -14.84 5.34
CA ALA A 21 -6.25 -16.22 5.03
C ALA A 21 -7.29 -17.29 5.46
N PRO A 22 -8.00 -17.17 6.61
CA PRO A 22 -9.03 -18.13 6.97
C PRO A 22 -10.17 -18.28 5.95
N LEU A 23 -10.45 -17.23 5.17
CA LEU A 23 -11.56 -17.21 4.20
C LEU A 23 -11.33 -18.14 3.01
N VAL A 24 -10.07 -18.51 2.71
CA VAL A 24 -9.77 -19.51 1.68
C VAL A 24 -10.45 -20.83 2.02
N TYR A 25 -10.38 -21.27 3.28
CA TYR A 25 -11.02 -22.50 3.74
C TYR A 25 -12.54 -22.42 3.63
N ASP A 26 -13.15 -21.26 3.90
CA ASP A 26 -14.60 -21.11 3.77
C ASP A 26 -15.05 -21.23 2.31
N MET A 27 -14.29 -20.64 1.38
CA MET A 27 -14.57 -20.72 -0.05
C MET A 27 -14.50 -22.15 -0.56
N ASP A 28 -13.54 -22.93 -0.05
CA ASP A 28 -13.33 -24.33 -0.41
C ASP A 28 -14.25 -25.30 0.38
N GLY A 29 -14.99 -24.80 1.37
CA GLY A 29 -15.85 -25.61 2.25
C GLY A 29 -15.07 -26.51 3.22
N GLU A 30 -13.83 -26.13 3.53
CA GLU A 30 -12.91 -26.86 4.41
C GLU A 30 -12.97 -26.37 5.87
N GLU A 31 -12.53 -27.22 6.80
CA GLU A 31 -12.41 -26.82 8.21
C GLU A 31 -11.17 -25.93 8.41
N ARG A 32 -11.38 -24.72 8.94
CA ARG A 32 -10.28 -23.80 9.29
C ARG A 32 -9.32 -24.44 10.31
N PRO A 33 -7.99 -24.39 10.06
CA PRO A 33 -7.02 -24.92 11.01
C PRO A 33 -6.98 -24.08 12.29
N ARG A 34 -6.60 -24.69 13.41
CA ARG A 34 -6.66 -24.04 14.74
C ARG A 34 -5.85 -22.76 14.89
N TRP A 35 -4.78 -22.62 14.13
CA TRP A 35 -3.87 -21.46 14.18
C TRP A 35 -4.32 -20.31 13.25
N ASP A 36 -5.34 -20.52 12.43
CA ASP A 36 -5.78 -19.56 11.41
C ASP A 36 -7.30 -19.55 11.31
N LYS A 37 -7.95 -19.22 12.44
CA LYS A 37 -9.39 -19.34 12.59
C LYS A 37 -10.16 -18.05 12.35
N ASP A 38 -9.50 -16.92 12.49
CA ASP A 38 -10.16 -15.66 12.74
C ASP A 38 -9.75 -14.64 11.68
N VAL A 39 -10.74 -13.95 11.15
CA VAL A 39 -10.53 -12.84 10.21
C VAL A 39 -10.35 -11.56 11.01
N TYR A 40 -9.33 -10.80 10.65
CA TYR A 40 -9.00 -9.56 11.34
C TYR A 40 -8.92 -8.39 10.38
N LEU A 41 -9.35 -7.21 10.80
CA LEU A 41 -8.99 -5.96 10.16
C LEU A 41 -7.82 -5.31 10.89
N ALA A 42 -6.95 -4.64 10.13
CA ALA A 42 -5.96 -3.74 10.71
C ALA A 42 -6.69 -2.70 11.57
N TYR A 43 -6.21 -2.49 12.80
CA TYR A 43 -6.90 -1.63 13.75
C TYR A 43 -7.00 -0.19 13.21
N GLY A 44 -8.22 0.36 13.21
CA GLY A 44 -8.49 1.73 12.72
C GLY A 44 -8.55 1.87 11.20
N ILE A 45 -8.47 0.78 10.42
CA ILE A 45 -8.42 0.89 8.94
C ILE A 45 -9.66 1.55 8.34
N GLN A 46 -10.85 1.30 8.89
CA GLN A 46 -12.09 1.92 8.41
C GLN A 46 -12.07 3.44 8.60
N ASP A 47 -11.57 3.94 9.73
CA ASP A 47 -11.41 5.39 9.97
C ASP A 47 -10.44 6.04 8.97
N VAL A 48 -9.38 5.31 8.60
CA VAL A 48 -8.43 5.74 7.58
C VAL A 48 -9.10 5.79 6.20
N LEU A 49 -9.84 4.74 5.82
CA LEU A 49 -10.56 4.69 4.55
C LEU A 49 -11.65 5.77 4.47
N ASP A 50 -12.36 6.04 5.55
CA ASP A 50 -13.34 7.14 5.63
C ASP A 50 -12.67 8.51 5.44
N LYS A 51 -11.51 8.72 6.08
CA LYS A 51 -10.71 9.93 5.92
C LYS A 51 -10.26 10.13 4.48
N PHE A 52 -9.87 9.07 3.77
CA PHE A 52 -9.42 9.10 2.38
C PHE A 52 -10.49 8.54 1.41
N SER A 53 -11.73 8.96 1.61
CA SER A 53 -12.86 8.62 0.74
C SER A 53 -13.05 9.60 -0.42
N GLU A 54 -13.91 9.23 -1.38
CA GLU A 54 -14.22 10.07 -2.56
C GLU A 54 -14.79 11.44 -2.19
N LYS A 55 -15.52 11.52 -1.08
CA LYS A 55 -16.04 12.79 -0.53
C LYS A 55 -14.93 13.79 -0.18
N ASN A 56 -13.72 13.29 0.11
CA ASN A 56 -12.54 14.08 0.45
C ASN A 56 -11.57 14.21 -0.74
N GLY A 57 -11.98 13.80 -1.95
CA GLY A 57 -11.17 13.89 -3.17
C GLY A 57 -10.22 12.71 -3.40
N PHE A 58 -10.35 11.63 -2.61
CA PHE A 58 -9.51 10.44 -2.75
C PHE A 58 -10.31 9.30 -3.36
N ARG A 59 -9.75 8.63 -4.35
CA ARG A 59 -10.25 7.32 -4.79
C ARG A 59 -9.35 6.25 -4.20
N SER A 60 -9.94 5.19 -3.66
CA SER A 60 -9.21 4.03 -3.17
C SER A 60 -9.50 2.83 -4.05
N CYS A 61 -8.46 2.09 -4.43
CA CYS A 61 -8.56 0.81 -5.13
C CYS A 61 -7.75 -0.25 -4.39
N VAL A 62 -8.09 -1.52 -4.60
CA VAL A 62 -7.29 -2.64 -4.11
C VAL A 62 -6.42 -3.17 -5.23
N THR A 63 -5.13 -3.37 -4.97
CA THR A 63 -4.16 -3.97 -5.86
C THR A 63 -3.52 -5.16 -5.16
N THR A 64 -3.86 -6.39 -5.54
CA THR A 64 -3.50 -7.61 -4.79
C THR A 64 -2.90 -8.70 -5.68
N ALA A 65 -2.00 -9.51 -5.10
CA ALA A 65 -1.45 -10.71 -5.75
C ALA A 65 -2.38 -11.94 -5.63
N SER A 66 -3.49 -11.80 -4.90
CA SER A 66 -4.52 -12.83 -4.74
C SER A 66 -5.45 -12.86 -5.96
N MET A 67 -6.24 -13.93 -6.12
CA MET A 67 -7.24 -14.02 -7.20
C MET A 67 -8.44 -13.11 -6.90
N ARG A 68 -9.10 -12.60 -7.94
CA ARG A 68 -10.24 -11.69 -7.84
C ARG A 68 -11.35 -12.23 -6.95
N ASP A 69 -11.77 -13.48 -7.14
CA ASP A 69 -12.89 -14.06 -6.40
C ASP A 69 -12.62 -14.10 -4.89
N TYR A 70 -11.39 -14.42 -4.49
CA TYR A 70 -10.97 -14.37 -3.08
C TYR A 70 -10.98 -12.94 -2.55
N ALA A 71 -10.41 -12.00 -3.31
CA ALA A 71 -10.32 -10.61 -2.87
C ALA A 71 -11.70 -9.94 -2.75
N GLU A 72 -12.61 -10.17 -3.69
CA GLU A 72 -14.00 -9.72 -3.59
C GLU A 72 -14.68 -10.35 -2.36
N PHE A 73 -14.55 -11.67 -2.18
CA PHE A 73 -15.12 -12.35 -1.02
C PHE A 73 -14.59 -11.77 0.31
N ALA A 74 -13.28 -11.54 0.43
CA ALA A 74 -12.69 -10.93 1.63
C ALA A 74 -13.21 -9.52 1.91
N LEU A 75 -13.33 -8.69 0.87
CA LEU A 75 -13.85 -7.32 0.99
C LEU A 75 -15.34 -7.30 1.36
N GLU A 76 -16.14 -8.22 0.83
CA GLU A 76 -17.56 -8.35 1.17
C GLU A 76 -17.75 -8.85 2.61
N GLN A 77 -17.07 -9.93 2.99
CA GLN A 77 -17.18 -10.53 4.34
C GLN A 77 -16.74 -9.57 5.46
N THR A 78 -15.88 -8.62 5.15
CA THR A 78 -15.40 -7.61 6.11
C THR A 78 -16.06 -6.24 5.98
N ASN A 79 -17.10 -6.13 5.13
CA ASN A 79 -17.79 -4.87 4.82
C ASN A 79 -16.87 -3.75 4.30
N LEU A 80 -15.69 -4.10 3.81
CA LEU A 80 -14.74 -3.16 3.25
C LEU A 80 -15.03 -2.82 1.78
N ARG A 81 -15.80 -3.65 1.07
CA ARG A 81 -16.03 -3.51 -0.37
C ARG A 81 -16.51 -2.11 -0.80
N SER A 82 -17.33 -1.47 0.03
CA SER A 82 -17.90 -0.15 -0.26
C SER A 82 -16.89 1.01 -0.23
N TYR A 83 -15.70 0.81 0.33
CA TYR A 83 -14.63 1.81 0.37
C TYR A 83 -13.80 1.87 -0.91
N PHE A 84 -13.90 0.85 -1.78
CA PHE A 84 -13.04 0.70 -2.95
C PHE A 84 -13.83 0.84 -4.24
N SER A 85 -13.34 1.67 -5.17
CA SER A 85 -13.98 1.83 -6.47
C SER A 85 -13.75 0.61 -7.36
N ASP A 86 -12.53 0.06 -7.33
CA ASP A 86 -12.04 -0.94 -8.27
C ASP A 86 -11.09 -1.93 -7.57
N LEU A 87 -10.99 -3.14 -8.13
CA LEU A 87 -10.15 -4.24 -7.65
C LEU A 87 -9.28 -4.76 -8.80
N TYR A 88 -7.97 -4.65 -8.59
CA TYR A 88 -6.91 -5.09 -9.48
C TYR A 88 -6.22 -6.30 -8.88
N ALA A 89 -6.82 -7.47 -9.09
CA ALA A 89 -6.31 -8.76 -8.64
C ALA A 89 -5.35 -9.38 -9.67
N ARG A 90 -4.64 -10.45 -9.28
CA ARG A 90 -3.61 -11.09 -10.10
C ARG A 90 -4.10 -11.56 -11.47
N ASP A 91 -5.30 -12.12 -11.54
CA ASP A 91 -5.93 -12.57 -12.78
C ASP A 91 -6.37 -11.42 -13.70
N VAL A 92 -6.30 -10.17 -13.22
CA VAL A 92 -6.71 -8.95 -13.94
C VAL A 92 -5.51 -8.21 -14.51
N THR A 93 -4.53 -7.93 -13.67
CA THR A 93 -3.34 -7.13 -14.02
C THR A 93 -2.24 -7.96 -14.66
N ALA A 94 -2.35 -9.29 -14.56
CA ALA A 94 -1.29 -10.21 -14.88
C ALA A 94 -1.75 -11.45 -15.69
N PRO A 95 -2.60 -11.32 -16.74
CA PRO A 95 -3.14 -12.47 -17.48
C PRO A 95 -2.05 -13.31 -18.18
N TYR A 96 -0.91 -12.71 -18.52
CA TYR A 96 0.21 -13.42 -19.14
C TYR A 96 1.01 -14.31 -18.18
N TYR A 97 0.88 -14.12 -16.86
CA TYR A 97 1.70 -14.81 -15.86
C TYR A 97 1.23 -16.24 -15.53
N GLU A 98 0.00 -16.61 -15.90
CA GLU A 98 -0.46 -18.00 -15.82
C GLU A 98 0.45 -18.94 -16.63
N THR A 99 1.13 -18.41 -17.66
CA THR A 99 1.96 -19.21 -18.57
C THR A 99 3.42 -19.37 -18.12
N THR A 100 3.96 -18.44 -17.31
CA THR A 100 5.41 -18.39 -16.98
C THR A 100 5.75 -18.76 -15.54
N ARG A 101 4.76 -18.85 -14.63
CA ARG A 101 4.94 -19.15 -13.19
C ARG A 101 5.91 -18.22 -12.43
N LEU A 102 6.32 -17.10 -13.02
CA LEU A 102 7.24 -16.13 -12.41
C LEU A 102 6.49 -14.83 -12.16
N TYR A 103 5.90 -14.71 -10.97
CA TYR A 103 5.36 -13.44 -10.50
C TYR A 103 6.54 -12.50 -10.19
N VAL A 104 6.66 -11.39 -10.93
CA VAL A 104 7.79 -10.44 -10.82
C VAL A 104 7.41 -9.12 -10.15
N GLY A 105 6.18 -8.97 -9.65
CA GLY A 105 5.70 -7.79 -8.94
C GLY A 105 4.40 -7.23 -9.52
N LYS A 106 3.89 -6.16 -8.90
CA LYS A 106 2.64 -5.48 -9.30
C LYS A 106 2.90 -4.38 -10.32
N THR A 107 2.07 -4.33 -11.36
CA THR A 107 2.01 -3.22 -12.33
C THR A 107 0.88 -2.25 -11.95
N TYR A 108 1.12 -0.98 -12.21
CA TYR A 108 0.21 0.11 -11.85
C TYR A 108 -0.10 1.05 -13.01
N GLU A 109 0.53 0.90 -14.18
CA GLU A 109 0.25 1.74 -15.36
C GLU A 109 -1.23 1.71 -15.73
N ASP A 110 -1.85 0.52 -15.78
CA ASP A 110 -3.28 0.36 -16.08
C ASP A 110 -4.16 1.00 -15.00
N VAL A 111 -3.77 0.88 -13.74
CA VAL A 111 -4.47 1.49 -12.59
C VAL A 111 -4.45 3.02 -12.70
N ALA A 112 -3.29 3.59 -13.02
CA ALA A 112 -3.13 5.02 -13.21
C ALA A 112 -3.95 5.52 -14.42
N TRP A 113 -3.84 4.82 -15.56
CA TRP A 113 -4.53 5.17 -16.81
C TRP A 113 -6.05 5.31 -16.65
N GLU A 114 -6.67 4.49 -15.80
CA GLU A 114 -8.11 4.51 -15.57
C GLU A 114 -8.60 5.63 -14.63
N HIS A 115 -7.71 6.25 -13.88
CA HIS A 115 -8.10 7.09 -12.73
C HIS A 115 -7.49 8.49 -12.71
N ILE A 116 -6.28 8.66 -13.23
CA ILE A 116 -5.52 9.91 -13.16
C ILE A 116 -4.79 10.18 -14.48
N PRO A 117 -4.45 11.44 -14.81
CA PRO A 117 -3.61 11.72 -15.95
C PRO A 117 -2.25 11.05 -15.77
N TYR A 118 -1.81 10.30 -16.79
CA TYR A 118 -0.58 9.51 -16.72
C TYR A 118 0.61 10.35 -16.21
N ASP A 119 0.90 11.50 -16.79
CA ASP A 119 2.03 12.35 -16.39
C ASP A 119 1.95 12.90 -14.94
N ASP A 120 0.80 12.79 -14.27
CA ASP A 120 0.59 13.31 -12.91
C ASP A 120 0.55 12.21 -11.83
N TYR A 121 0.76 10.94 -12.22
CA TYR A 121 0.75 9.82 -11.26
C TYR A 121 1.69 10.01 -10.07
N PRO A 122 2.94 10.53 -10.20
CA PRO A 122 3.83 10.63 -9.05
C PRO A 122 3.31 11.61 -8.00
N ASN A 123 2.55 12.62 -8.42
CA ASN A 123 2.01 13.63 -7.53
C ASN A 123 0.70 13.17 -6.87
N ARG A 124 -0.12 12.38 -7.58
CA ARG A 124 -1.49 12.10 -7.18
C ARG A 124 -1.74 10.68 -6.69
N MET A 125 -0.81 9.78 -6.90
CA MET A 125 -0.95 8.37 -6.58
C MET A 125 0.04 7.93 -5.51
N VAL A 126 -0.38 6.99 -4.68
CA VAL A 126 0.45 6.35 -3.67
C VAL A 126 0.06 4.88 -3.54
N VAL A 127 1.04 4.02 -3.29
CA VAL A 127 0.86 2.60 -3.01
C VAL A 127 1.06 2.36 -1.53
N ILE A 128 0.27 1.48 -0.95
CA ILE A 128 0.36 1.07 0.46
C ILE A 128 0.32 -0.46 0.49
N GLY A 129 1.37 -1.09 1.01
CA GLY A 129 1.49 -2.54 1.07
C GLY A 129 2.45 -2.99 2.18
N ASP A 130 2.38 -4.25 2.59
CA ASP A 130 3.24 -4.80 3.66
C ASP A 130 4.54 -5.40 3.11
N LYS A 131 4.63 -5.59 1.79
CA LYS A 131 5.70 -6.36 1.13
C LYS A 131 6.49 -5.56 0.12
N VAL A 132 7.73 -5.97 -0.08
CA VAL A 132 8.61 -5.37 -1.11
C VAL A 132 8.06 -5.66 -2.51
N GLU A 133 7.35 -6.77 -2.67
CA GLU A 133 6.69 -7.17 -3.91
C GLU A 133 5.51 -6.26 -4.31
N ASP A 134 5.05 -5.40 -3.38
CA ASP A 134 4.04 -4.38 -3.67
C ASP A 134 4.61 -3.16 -4.38
N ASN A 135 5.95 -3.03 -4.43
CA ASN A 135 6.60 -1.97 -5.18
C ASN A 135 6.16 -2.00 -6.66
N PRO A 136 5.86 -0.83 -7.24
CA PRO A 136 5.55 -0.72 -8.66
C PRO A 136 6.76 -1.09 -9.51
N ILE A 137 6.62 -2.09 -10.36
CA ILE A 137 7.70 -2.51 -11.26
C ILE A 137 7.79 -1.65 -12.54
N ASP A 138 6.72 -0.94 -12.85
CA ASP A 138 6.51 -0.14 -14.06
C ASP A 138 6.47 1.38 -13.77
N MET A 139 6.06 1.80 -12.57
CA MET A 139 5.89 3.22 -12.20
C MET A 139 6.94 3.71 -11.19
N ARG A 140 8.17 3.97 -11.64
CA ARG A 140 9.35 4.22 -10.77
C ARG A 140 9.24 5.42 -9.83
N GLU A 141 8.48 6.46 -10.17
CA GLU A 141 8.41 7.67 -9.34
C GLU A 141 7.30 7.64 -8.30
N LEU A 142 6.51 6.57 -8.28
CA LEU A 142 5.38 6.38 -7.40
C LEU A 142 5.86 6.12 -5.97
N VAL A 143 5.30 6.85 -5.01
CA VAL A 143 5.63 6.66 -3.60
C VAL A 143 4.97 5.38 -3.09
N HIS A 144 5.77 4.48 -2.52
CA HIS A 144 5.30 3.30 -1.80
C HIS A 144 5.47 3.50 -0.30
N ILE A 145 4.38 3.33 0.46
CA ILE A 145 4.37 3.32 1.92
C ILE A 145 4.28 1.87 2.39
N TYR A 146 5.33 1.41 3.05
CA TYR A 146 5.34 0.11 3.71
C TYR A 146 4.46 0.17 4.97
N SER A 147 3.34 -0.55 4.91
CA SER A 147 2.55 -0.89 6.07
C SER A 147 3.37 -1.76 7.02
N PRO A 148 3.35 -1.50 8.33
CA PRO A 148 4.05 -2.35 9.29
C PRO A 148 3.28 -3.66 9.59
N GLY A 149 2.19 -3.92 8.86
CA GLY A 149 1.34 -5.10 8.97
C GLY A 149 0.14 -4.92 9.90
N ILE A 150 -0.71 -5.93 9.99
CA ILE A 150 -2.01 -5.91 10.70
C ILE A 150 -1.92 -5.59 12.20
N TYR A 151 -0.76 -5.85 12.82
CA TYR A 151 -0.54 -5.69 14.26
C TYR A 151 -0.24 -4.24 14.68
N PHE A 152 -0.31 -3.32 13.73
CA PHE A 152 -0.11 -1.90 13.94
C PHE A 152 -1.39 -1.13 13.62
N ASN A 153 -1.56 -0.01 14.30
CA ASN A 153 -2.67 0.89 14.04
C ASN A 153 -2.53 1.53 12.65
N ALA A 154 -3.54 1.36 11.80
CA ALA A 154 -3.59 1.95 10.46
C ALA A 154 -3.53 3.49 10.50
N MET A 155 -3.84 4.13 11.63
CA MET A 155 -3.69 5.58 11.80
C MET A 155 -2.28 6.09 11.50
N VAL A 156 -1.25 5.26 11.64
CA VAL A 156 0.12 5.66 11.26
C VAL A 156 0.22 5.90 9.75
N ILE A 157 -0.47 5.10 8.94
CA ILE A 157 -0.59 5.29 7.49
C ILE A 157 -1.28 6.62 7.20
N ARG A 158 -2.36 6.92 7.92
CA ARG A 158 -3.07 8.20 7.78
C ARG A 158 -2.16 9.40 8.06
N GLU A 159 -1.46 9.40 9.18
CA GLU A 159 -0.57 10.52 9.53
C GLU A 159 0.58 10.64 8.53
N THR A 160 1.11 9.51 8.03
CA THR A 160 2.12 9.49 6.96
C THR A 160 1.60 10.14 5.67
N LEU A 161 0.38 9.78 5.22
CA LEU A 161 -0.25 10.36 4.04
C LEU A 161 -0.48 11.88 4.20
N VAL A 162 -0.95 12.31 5.36
CA VAL A 162 -1.15 13.73 5.68
C VAL A 162 0.18 14.48 5.62
N ALA A 163 1.23 13.96 6.28
CA ALA A 163 2.55 14.58 6.29
C ALA A 163 3.14 14.73 4.89
N LEU A 164 2.99 13.72 4.02
CA LEU A 164 3.41 13.79 2.62
C LEU A 164 2.67 14.89 1.86
N LEU A 165 1.33 14.92 1.94
CA LEU A 165 0.53 15.91 1.22
C LEU A 165 0.79 17.34 1.70
N GLU A 166 0.92 17.55 3.01
CA GLU A 166 1.23 18.87 3.59
C GLU A 166 2.63 19.35 3.21
N ALA A 167 3.65 18.49 3.34
CA ALA A 167 5.02 18.84 2.97
C ALA A 167 5.16 19.08 1.46
N GLY A 168 4.38 18.35 0.66
CA GLY A 168 4.42 18.39 -0.80
C GLY A 168 3.52 19.44 -1.44
N ASN A 169 2.70 20.13 -0.65
CA ASN A 169 1.64 21.01 -1.14
C ASN A 169 0.75 20.28 -2.16
N ASP A 170 0.02 19.26 -1.69
CA ASP A 170 -0.87 18.39 -2.48
C ASP A 170 -0.13 17.53 -3.53
N SER A 171 1.09 17.06 -3.23
CA SER A 171 1.83 16.10 -4.08
C SER A 171 2.58 15.08 -3.23
N PHE A 172 2.28 13.79 -3.42
CA PHE A 172 2.98 12.71 -2.71
C PHE A 172 4.48 12.72 -3.00
N ARG A 173 4.86 12.82 -4.29
CA ARG A 173 6.27 12.85 -4.67
C ARG A 173 7.03 14.06 -4.12
N LYS A 174 6.46 15.26 -4.23
CA LYS A 174 7.11 16.46 -3.66
C LYS A 174 7.18 16.36 -2.13
N GLY A 175 6.15 15.80 -1.51
CA GLY A 175 6.12 15.53 -0.08
C GLY A 175 7.27 14.64 0.36
N PHE A 176 7.46 13.53 -0.36
CA PHE A 176 8.58 12.62 -0.16
C PHE A 176 9.91 13.36 -0.27
N ASP A 177 10.14 14.11 -1.36
CA ASP A 177 11.40 14.80 -1.60
C ASP A 177 11.67 15.88 -0.53
N VAL A 178 10.65 16.61 -0.09
CA VAL A 178 10.75 17.61 0.98
C VAL A 178 11.07 16.97 2.32
N LEU A 179 10.38 15.90 2.72
CA LEU A 179 10.65 15.20 3.97
C LEU A 179 12.04 14.57 3.97
N ALA A 180 12.43 13.89 2.89
CA ALA A 180 13.77 13.32 2.74
C ALA A 180 14.87 14.40 2.86
N SER A 181 14.65 15.60 2.31
CA SER A 181 15.61 16.71 2.41
C SER A 181 15.79 17.26 3.84
N ARG A 182 14.80 17.03 4.72
CA ARG A 182 14.82 17.43 6.13
C ARG A 182 15.31 16.31 7.04
N GLY A 183 15.30 15.08 6.57
CA GLY A 183 15.63 13.91 7.38
C GLY A 183 17.10 13.79 7.71
N THR A 184 17.38 13.13 8.84
CA THR A 184 18.75 12.78 9.20
C THR A 184 19.19 11.60 8.35
N ARG A 185 20.25 11.78 7.56
CA ARG A 185 20.76 10.75 6.66
C ARG A 185 21.56 9.71 7.45
N GLU A 186 21.16 8.44 7.34
CA GLU A 186 21.86 7.29 7.92
C GLU A 186 22.42 6.41 6.77
N PHE A 187 23.66 5.94 6.91
CA PHE A 187 24.30 5.02 5.98
C PHE A 187 24.40 3.64 6.64
N PHE A 188 23.83 2.61 6.02
CA PHE A 188 23.80 1.27 6.61
C PHE A 188 25.10 0.48 6.43
N ASP A 189 25.94 0.83 5.45
CA ASP A 189 27.32 0.36 5.30
C ASP A 189 28.04 1.25 4.28
N ASN A 190 29.38 1.30 4.32
CA ASN A 190 30.21 1.99 3.31
C ASN A 190 30.09 1.39 1.89
N SER A 191 29.33 0.30 1.73
CA SER A 191 29.13 -0.41 0.46
C SER A 191 27.73 -0.25 -0.15
N SER A 192 26.73 0.24 0.59
CA SER A 192 25.35 0.38 0.11
C SER A 192 25.08 1.77 -0.49
N ILE A 193 24.61 1.81 -1.74
CA ILE A 193 24.21 3.03 -2.47
C ILE A 193 22.93 3.67 -1.89
N ASP A 194 22.19 2.93 -1.06
CA ASP A 194 20.89 3.35 -0.55
C ASP A 194 21.05 4.34 0.62
N ALA A 195 20.51 5.54 0.44
CA ALA A 195 20.44 6.56 1.47
C ALA A 195 19.10 6.47 2.20
N TYR A 196 19.15 6.30 3.52
CA TYR A 196 17.98 6.31 4.40
C TYR A 196 17.89 7.66 5.11
N TYR A 197 16.70 8.23 5.17
CA TYR A 197 16.42 9.52 5.80
C TYR A 197 15.39 9.33 6.90
N HIS A 198 15.76 9.63 8.14
CA HIS A 198 14.85 9.51 9.28
C HIS A 198 14.18 10.85 9.56
N VAL A 199 12.85 10.83 9.66
CA VAL A 199 12.01 12.01 9.86
C VAL A 199 10.97 11.72 10.93
N ASP A 200 10.90 12.58 11.94
CA ASP A 200 9.76 12.70 12.83
C ASP A 200 8.68 13.52 12.12
N ILE A 201 7.53 12.90 11.85
CA ILE A 201 6.39 13.55 11.18
C ILE A 201 5.38 14.12 12.18
N GLY A 202 5.71 14.14 13.46
CA GLY A 202 4.84 14.53 14.55
C GLY A 202 4.05 13.35 15.13
N SER A 203 3.25 13.63 16.17
CA SER A 203 2.38 12.64 16.84
C SER A 203 3.11 11.41 17.40
N GLY A 204 4.44 11.49 17.58
CA GLY A 204 5.27 10.37 18.04
C GLY A 204 5.52 9.31 16.96
N ILE A 205 5.38 9.67 15.67
CA ILE A 205 5.60 8.77 14.55
C ILE A 205 6.91 9.12 13.86
N GLU A 206 7.81 8.15 13.75
CA GLU A 206 9.03 8.27 12.96
C GLU A 206 8.93 7.41 11.71
N ILE A 207 9.28 8.01 10.58
CA ILE A 207 9.39 7.33 9.29
C ILE A 207 10.83 7.34 8.79
N THR A 208 11.15 6.33 7.98
CA THR A 208 12.38 6.23 7.21
C THR A 208 12.01 6.36 5.73
N LEU A 209 12.58 7.34 5.05
CA LEU A 209 12.45 7.49 3.61
C LEU A 209 13.68 6.90 2.93
N SER A 210 13.49 6.13 1.86
CA SER A 210 14.57 5.56 1.07
C SER A 210 14.29 5.69 -0.43
N LYS A 211 15.37 5.75 -1.21
CA LYS A 211 15.34 5.71 -2.67
C LYS A 211 16.14 4.48 -3.07
N THR A 212 15.49 3.32 -3.15
CA THR A 212 16.15 2.05 -3.48
C THR A 212 16.17 1.84 -4.99
N LYS A 213 17.26 1.27 -5.51
CA LYS A 213 17.25 0.71 -6.87
C LYS A 213 16.17 -0.36 -6.95
N GLY A 214 15.25 -0.25 -7.90
CA GLY A 214 14.18 -1.24 -8.06
C GLY A 214 14.76 -2.65 -8.28
N SER A 215 14.25 -3.64 -7.56
CA SER A 215 14.59 -5.04 -7.79
C SER A 215 13.69 -5.61 -8.89
N GLY A 216 14.12 -5.54 -10.15
CA GLY A 216 13.33 -6.03 -11.27
C GLY A 216 14.17 -6.36 -12.51
N PRO A 217 13.60 -7.07 -13.50
CA PRO A 217 14.30 -7.43 -14.74
C PRO A 217 14.69 -6.20 -15.59
N LEU A 218 14.12 -5.03 -15.29
CA LEU A 218 14.49 -3.72 -15.82
C LEU A 218 15.63 -3.08 -15.01
N ASN A 219 16.70 -3.84 -14.78
CA ASN A 219 17.95 -3.42 -14.12
C ASN A 219 18.76 -2.45 -14.99
N ASP A 220 18.13 -1.36 -15.42
CA ASP A 220 18.79 -0.20 -16.01
C ASP A 220 19.19 0.76 -14.87
N GLU A 221 20.45 1.18 -14.86
CA GLU A 221 21.24 1.59 -13.70
C GLU A 221 20.76 2.84 -12.91
N ASP A 222 19.65 3.48 -13.33
CA ASP A 222 19.30 4.87 -12.98
C ASP A 222 17.95 5.09 -12.26
N GLY A 223 17.16 4.04 -12.00
CA GLY A 223 15.82 4.19 -11.41
C GLY A 223 15.73 3.91 -9.90
N ASN A 224 15.55 4.94 -9.07
CA ASN A 224 15.27 4.77 -7.64
C ASN A 224 13.77 4.93 -7.31
N ILE A 225 13.18 3.93 -6.64
CA ILE A 225 11.78 3.93 -6.19
C ILE A 225 11.68 4.63 -4.82
N PRO A 226 10.83 5.65 -4.64
CA PRO A 226 10.58 6.29 -3.34
C PRO A 226 9.82 5.37 -2.40
N GLN A 227 10.41 5.08 -1.25
CA GLN A 227 9.87 4.17 -0.25
C GLN A 227 9.80 4.84 1.12
N VAL A 228 8.67 4.70 1.79
CA VAL A 228 8.45 5.18 3.16
C VAL A 228 8.23 3.98 4.07
N TYR A 229 9.10 3.80 5.05
CA TYR A 229 8.99 2.77 6.07
C TYR A 229 8.62 3.42 7.40
N ILE A 230 7.66 2.85 8.12
CA ILE A 230 7.33 3.29 9.47
C ILE A 230 8.34 2.67 10.44
N ARG A 231 9.19 3.49 11.09
CA ARG A 231 10.33 3.05 11.91
C ARG A 231 9.93 2.77 13.35
N SER A 232 9.21 3.71 13.95
CA SER A 232 8.73 3.57 15.32
C SER A 232 7.30 4.06 15.41
N ALA A 233 6.46 3.19 15.97
CA ALA A 233 5.06 3.45 16.26
C ALA A 233 4.68 2.57 17.46
N GLU A 234 5.57 2.44 18.45
CA GLU A 234 5.38 1.51 19.58
C GLU A 234 4.11 1.83 20.38
N ASP A 235 3.78 3.11 20.52
CA ASP A 235 2.51 3.58 21.11
C ASP A 235 1.27 3.23 20.25
N PHE A 236 1.50 2.82 19.01
CA PHE A 236 0.48 2.45 18.02
C PHE A 236 0.40 0.94 17.79
N ARG A 237 1.15 0.10 18.54
CA ARG A 237 0.85 -1.34 18.57
C ARG A 237 -0.54 -1.55 19.13
N LYS A 238 -1.39 -2.17 18.33
CA LYS A 238 -2.80 -2.44 18.67
C LYS A 238 -3.13 -3.84 18.22
N GLN A 239 -3.95 -4.54 19.00
CA GLN A 239 -4.47 -5.82 18.55
C GLN A 239 -5.36 -5.59 17.32
N PRO A 240 -5.23 -6.41 16.27
CA PRO A 240 -6.14 -6.40 15.13
C PRO A 240 -7.60 -6.53 15.60
N THR A 241 -8.53 -5.97 14.83
CA THR A 241 -9.96 -5.99 15.17
C THR A 241 -10.58 -7.28 14.63
N LEU A 242 -11.06 -8.15 15.52
CA LEU A 242 -11.75 -9.38 15.14
C LEU A 242 -13.04 -9.05 14.36
N VAL A 243 -13.20 -9.69 13.20
CA VAL A 243 -14.42 -9.58 12.39
C VAL A 243 -15.24 -10.87 12.54
N PRO A 244 -16.49 -10.78 13.01
CA PRO A 244 -17.43 -11.88 12.87
C PRO A 244 -17.72 -12.10 11.39
N VAL A 245 -17.28 -13.23 10.84
CA VAL A 245 -17.63 -13.65 9.48
C VAL A 245 -19.07 -14.16 9.49
N THR A 246 -19.90 -13.71 8.56
CA THR A 246 -21.35 -13.99 8.49
C THR A 246 -21.70 -15.10 7.54
#